data_AF-A0A9W9ZRL6-F1
#
_entry.id   AF-A0A9W9ZRL6-F1
#
_cell.length_a   1.000
_cell.length_b   1.000
_cell.length_c   1.000
_cell.angle_alpha   90.00
_cell.angle_beta   90.00
_cell.angle_gamma   90.00
#
_symmetry.space_group_name_H-M   'P 1'
#
loop_
_entity.id
_entity.type
_entity.pdbx_description
1 polymer ?
#
loop_
_entity_poly.entity_id
_entity_poly.type
_entity_poly.pdbx_seq_one_letter_code
_entity_poly.pdbx_strand_id
1 'polypeptide(L)'
;MDILFRIAAALMLCLPISGVQLPPDMSQGIFCESCIAVMKELDKILTKKSSDPRELQVVEAMEDICQSKYFSSYDYSPPTTVKACRFLIEKYEEDIEELLTRKVKDSEQEVCHKLTKACEGVDRTKKDKEPIDYRFNNEKQEVHTQAPPKEDDGIQRMNVDINDPGAAERLAEQIKSQLGQQAMGGGEMMRMKMKKRRRRRRRRRKVLERKMVPEKEMIHNLLKRKLNCRVA
;
A
#
# COMPACT_ATOMS: atom_id res chain seq x y z
N MET A 1 -15.33 52.59 -5.65
CA MET A 1 -14.15 51.71 -5.49
C MET A 1 -14.53 50.29 -5.05
N ASP A 2 -15.82 50.03 -4.82
CA ASP A 2 -16.33 48.75 -4.28
C ASP A 2 -16.33 47.57 -5.25
N ILE A 3 -16.37 47.81 -6.57
CA ILE A 3 -16.41 46.74 -7.58
C ILE A 3 -15.05 46.04 -7.70
N LEU A 4 -13.95 46.78 -7.62
CA LEU A 4 -12.60 46.22 -7.67
C LEU A 4 -12.31 45.34 -6.44
N PHE A 5 -12.81 45.74 -5.27
CA PHE A 5 -12.62 45.00 -4.01
C PHE A 5 -13.41 43.67 -4.00
N ARG A 6 -14.60 43.64 -4.62
CA ARG A 6 -15.40 42.42 -4.75
C ARG A 6 -14.82 41.40 -5.74
N ILE A 7 -14.22 41.87 -6.84
CA ILE A 7 -13.53 40.98 -7.80
C ILE A 7 -12.26 40.37 -7.19
N ALA A 8 -11.50 41.16 -6.40
CA ALA A 8 -10.32 40.68 -5.70
C ALA A 8 -10.65 39.62 -4.62
N ALA A 9 -11.75 39.81 -3.87
CA ALA A 9 -12.21 38.83 -2.87
C ALA A 9 -12.70 37.52 -3.50
N ALA A 10 -13.33 37.57 -4.69
CA ALA A 10 -13.76 36.38 -5.41
C ALA A 10 -12.59 35.58 -6.00
N LEU A 11 -11.53 36.25 -6.48
CA LEU A 11 -10.32 35.60 -7.01
C LEU A 11 -9.49 34.88 -5.92
N MET A 12 -9.50 35.39 -4.68
CA MET A 12 -8.78 34.75 -3.55
C MET A 12 -9.47 33.50 -2.98
N LEU A 13 -10.77 33.31 -3.24
CA LEU A 13 -11.55 32.15 -2.76
C LEU A 13 -11.54 30.95 -3.72
N CYS A 14 -10.94 31.08 -4.91
CA CYS A 14 -10.87 30.02 -5.91
C CYS A 14 -9.49 29.37 -6.04
N LEU A 15 -8.55 29.60 -5.12
CA LEU A 15 -7.32 28.82 -5.09
C LEU A 15 -7.65 27.41 -4.58
N PRO A 16 -7.58 26.35 -5.42
CA PRO A 16 -7.69 25.00 -4.92
C PRO A 16 -6.53 24.82 -3.95
N ILE A 17 -6.85 24.65 -2.66
CA ILE A 17 -5.89 24.20 -1.66
C ILE A 17 -5.43 22.82 -2.15
N SER A 18 -4.37 22.83 -2.95
CA SER A 18 -3.75 21.65 -3.56
C SER A 18 -2.89 20.99 -2.50
N GLY A 19 -3.51 20.65 -1.37
CA GLY A 19 -2.87 19.98 -0.28
C GLY A 19 -2.61 18.53 -0.65
N VAL A 20 -1.39 18.06 -0.40
CA VAL A 20 -1.05 16.65 -0.47
C VAL A 20 -1.96 15.91 0.52
N GLN A 21 -2.73 14.95 0.03
CA GLN A 21 -3.61 14.20 0.91
C GLN A 21 -2.84 13.03 1.53
N LEU A 22 -2.61 13.09 2.83
CA LEU A 22 -1.77 12.14 3.57
C LEU A 22 -2.61 11.23 4.48
N PRO A 23 -2.13 10.02 4.81
CA PRO A 23 -2.69 9.25 5.91
C PRO A 23 -2.56 10.02 7.24
N PRO A 24 -3.54 9.91 8.17
CA PRO A 24 -3.31 10.34 9.54
C PRO A 24 -2.17 9.49 10.10
N ASP A 25 -1.22 10.12 10.79
CA ASP A 25 -0.01 9.49 11.37
C ASP A 25 1.12 9.16 10.39
N MET A 26 1.23 9.86 9.26
CA MET A 26 2.37 9.68 8.34
C MET A 26 2.90 11.01 7.83
N SER A 27 4.22 11.20 7.87
CA SER A 27 4.86 12.37 7.27
C SER A 27 4.83 12.26 5.75
N GLN A 28 4.97 13.41 5.08
CA GLN A 28 5.03 13.45 3.63
C GLN A 28 6.26 12.72 3.07
N GLY A 29 7.41 12.77 3.75
CA GLY A 29 8.61 12.04 3.34
C GLY A 29 8.40 10.52 3.37
N ILE A 30 7.82 10.00 4.46
CA ILE A 30 7.48 8.57 4.57
C ILE A 30 6.49 8.16 3.47
N PHE A 31 5.47 8.99 3.21
CA PHE A 31 4.47 8.70 2.18
C PHE A 31 5.06 8.74 0.76
N CYS A 32 5.98 9.68 0.48
CA CYS A 32 6.69 9.74 -0.79
C CYS A 32 7.51 8.47 -1.06
N GLU A 33 8.39 8.08 -0.14
CA GLU A 33 9.21 6.88 -0.32
C GLU A 33 8.35 5.60 -0.41
N SER A 34 7.26 5.54 0.37
CA SER A 34 6.31 4.44 0.28
C SER A 34 5.60 4.39 -1.08
N CYS A 35 5.19 5.54 -1.63
CA CYS A 35 4.59 5.62 -2.97
C CYS A 35 5.56 5.09 -4.03
N ILE A 36 6.81 5.54 -3.96
CA ILE A 36 7.88 5.12 -4.88
C ILE A 36 8.10 3.62 -4.80
N ALA A 37 8.18 3.06 -3.58
CA ALA A 37 8.31 1.63 -3.36
C ALA A 37 7.16 0.84 -4.00
N VAL A 38 5.91 1.28 -3.80
CA VAL A 38 4.72 0.66 -4.39
C VAL A 38 4.79 0.68 -5.91
N MET A 39 5.15 1.81 -6.52
CA MET A 39 5.19 1.93 -7.98
C MET A 39 6.29 1.06 -8.59
N LYS A 40 7.47 1.01 -7.97
CA LYS A 40 8.57 0.12 -8.41
C LYS A 40 8.18 -1.35 -8.35
N GLU A 41 7.51 -1.78 -7.28
CA GLU A 41 7.05 -3.17 -7.18
C GLU A 41 5.91 -3.48 -8.18
N LEU A 42 5.01 -2.53 -8.46
CA LEU A 42 3.99 -2.71 -9.49
C LEU A 42 4.62 -2.89 -10.88
N ASP A 43 5.60 -2.07 -11.24
CA ASP A 43 6.30 -2.20 -12.51
C ASP A 43 7.06 -3.54 -12.62
N LYS A 44 7.66 -4.03 -11.53
CA LYS A 44 8.27 -5.36 -11.48
C LYS A 44 7.26 -6.49 -11.67
N ILE A 45 6.03 -6.33 -11.21
CA ILE A 45 4.97 -7.33 -11.41
C ILE A 45 4.48 -7.28 -12.87
N LEU A 46 4.27 -6.07 -13.41
CA LEU A 46 3.69 -5.83 -14.74
C LEU A 46 4.66 -6.01 -15.90
N THR A 47 5.96 -6.14 -15.63
CA THR A 47 6.99 -6.51 -16.62
C THR A 47 7.08 -8.01 -16.85
N LYS A 48 6.53 -8.83 -15.93
CA LYS A 48 6.47 -10.29 -16.11
C LYS A 48 5.58 -10.63 -17.30
N LYS A 49 6.08 -11.49 -18.19
CA LYS A 49 5.30 -11.98 -19.34
C LYS A 49 4.11 -12.81 -18.82
N SER A 50 2.90 -12.33 -19.09
CA SER A 50 1.65 -13.08 -18.90
C SER A 50 0.89 -13.13 -20.22
N SER A 51 0.09 -14.18 -20.41
CA SER A 51 -0.85 -14.34 -21.52
C SER A 51 -2.17 -13.57 -21.30
N ASP A 52 -2.36 -13.01 -20.11
CA ASP A 52 -3.55 -12.23 -19.77
C ASP A 52 -3.51 -10.83 -20.39
N PRO A 53 -4.68 -10.21 -20.67
CA PRO A 53 -4.73 -8.81 -21.08
C PRO A 53 -4.12 -7.89 -20.02
N ARG A 54 -3.54 -6.77 -20.48
CA ARG A 54 -2.87 -5.79 -19.62
C ARG A 54 -3.77 -5.28 -18.48
N GLU A 55 -5.03 -4.98 -18.77
CA GLU A 55 -6.01 -4.52 -17.77
C GLU A 55 -6.16 -5.53 -16.62
N LEU A 56 -6.25 -6.83 -16.94
CA LEU A 56 -6.39 -7.87 -15.91
C LEU A 56 -5.11 -7.98 -15.06
N GLN A 57 -3.94 -7.92 -15.71
CA GLN A 57 -2.65 -7.92 -15.01
C GLN A 57 -2.53 -6.73 -14.03
N VAL A 58 -2.98 -5.54 -14.44
CA VAL A 58 -2.96 -4.33 -13.60
C VAL A 58 -3.87 -4.51 -12.38
N VAL A 59 -5.11 -4.95 -12.59
CA VAL A 59 -6.06 -5.16 -11.49
C VAL A 59 -5.56 -6.20 -10.49
N GLU A 60 -5.00 -7.32 -10.97
CA GLU A 60 -4.45 -8.36 -10.10
C GLU A 60 -3.19 -7.87 -9.35
N ALA A 61 -2.28 -7.17 -10.04
CA ALA A 61 -1.08 -6.60 -9.40
C ALA A 61 -1.45 -5.62 -8.28
N MET A 62 -2.42 -4.72 -8.53
CA MET A 62 -2.89 -3.75 -7.53
C MET A 62 -3.64 -4.40 -6.35
N GLU A 63 -4.18 -5.61 -6.50
CA GLU A 63 -4.80 -6.35 -5.39
C GLU A 63 -3.76 -6.91 -4.43
N ASP A 64 -2.63 -7.36 -4.96
CA ASP A 64 -1.62 -8.08 -4.18
C ASP A 64 -0.48 -7.20 -3.69
N ILE A 65 -0.26 -6.03 -4.31
CA ILE A 65 0.93 -5.22 -4.04
C ILE A 65 1.07 -4.79 -2.58
N CYS A 66 -0.01 -4.54 -1.86
CA CYS A 66 0.04 -4.11 -0.46
C CYS A 66 0.32 -5.23 0.56
N GLN A 67 0.97 -6.32 0.13
CA GLN A 67 1.45 -7.39 1.02
C GLN A 67 2.87 -7.08 1.51
N SER A 68 3.14 -7.29 2.80
CA SER A 68 4.43 -6.96 3.44
C SER A 68 5.65 -7.59 2.76
N LYS A 69 5.48 -8.75 2.10
CA LYS A 69 6.55 -9.47 1.38
C LYS A 69 7.19 -8.66 0.25
N TYR A 70 6.48 -7.69 -0.31
CA TYR A 70 6.99 -6.83 -1.38
C TYR A 70 7.82 -5.66 -0.85
N PHE A 71 7.76 -5.38 0.46
CA PHE A 71 8.35 -4.19 1.06
C PHE A 71 9.50 -4.48 2.03
N SER A 72 9.98 -5.72 2.12
CA SER A 72 11.04 -6.12 3.07
C SER A 72 12.40 -5.50 2.78
N SER A 73 12.64 -5.08 1.53
CA SER A 73 13.93 -4.51 1.09
C SER A 73 13.97 -2.98 1.09
N TYR A 74 12.92 -2.31 1.57
CA TYR A 74 12.81 -0.86 1.53
C TYR A 74 13.17 -0.23 2.87
N ASP A 75 13.48 1.06 2.85
CA ASP A 75 14.00 1.80 4.00
C ASP A 75 13.04 1.86 5.20
N TYR A 76 11.74 1.89 4.92
CA TYR A 76 10.69 1.98 5.93
C TYR A 76 10.13 0.60 6.28
N SER A 77 9.71 0.45 7.53
CA SER A 77 9.20 -0.81 8.05
C SER A 77 8.04 -1.31 7.17
N PRO A 78 7.98 -2.61 6.80
CA PRO A 78 6.88 -3.16 6.02
C PRO A 78 5.46 -2.78 6.51
N PRO A 79 5.13 -2.74 7.83
CA PRO A 79 3.82 -2.27 8.27
C PRO A 79 3.54 -0.81 7.87
N THR A 80 4.52 0.08 7.96
CA THR A 80 4.42 1.50 7.56
C THR A 80 4.14 1.63 6.07
N THR A 81 4.94 0.96 5.25
CA THR A 81 4.80 0.96 3.78
C THR A 81 3.48 0.33 3.34
N VAL A 82 3.01 -0.72 4.03
CA VAL A 82 1.69 -1.32 3.77
C VAL A 82 0.55 -0.36 4.13
N LYS A 83 0.66 0.40 5.23
CA LYS A 83 -0.34 1.43 5.59
C LYS A 83 -0.43 2.49 4.49
N ALA A 84 0.71 2.99 4.02
CA ALA A 84 0.79 3.94 2.91
C ALA A 84 0.22 3.36 1.61
N CYS A 85 0.60 2.13 1.25
CA CYS A 85 0.12 1.44 0.06
C CYS A 85 -1.41 1.31 0.06
N ARG A 86 -2.00 0.87 1.18
CA ARG A 86 -3.45 0.74 1.30
C ARG A 86 -4.14 2.08 1.10
N PHE A 87 -3.63 3.13 1.72
CA PHE A 87 -4.17 4.48 1.52
C PHE A 87 -4.06 4.95 0.06
N LEU A 88 -2.91 4.74 -0.57
CA LEU A 88 -2.66 5.08 -1.97
C LEU A 88 -3.66 4.36 -2.89
N ILE A 89 -3.76 3.04 -2.78
CA ILE A 89 -4.66 2.22 -3.60
C ILE A 89 -6.13 2.51 -3.29
N GLU A 90 -6.51 2.77 -2.03
CA GLU A 90 -7.91 3.03 -1.70
C GLU A 90 -8.44 4.33 -2.31
N LYS A 91 -7.56 5.31 -2.47
CA LYS A 91 -7.87 6.68 -2.86
C LYS A 91 -7.68 6.96 -4.34
N TYR A 92 -6.61 6.44 -4.91
CA TYR A 92 -6.20 6.71 -6.30
C TYR A 92 -6.32 5.47 -7.19
N GLU A 93 -7.13 4.49 -6.77
CA GLU A 93 -7.33 3.20 -7.46
C GLU A 93 -7.57 3.37 -8.96
N GLU A 94 -8.56 4.20 -9.31
CA GLU A 94 -9.08 4.32 -10.67
C GLU A 94 -8.05 5.01 -11.57
N ASP A 95 -7.42 6.08 -11.08
CA ASP A 95 -6.38 6.83 -11.80
C ASP A 95 -5.12 5.99 -12.03
N ILE A 96 -4.69 5.23 -11.00
CA ILE A 96 -3.52 4.34 -11.10
C ILE A 96 -3.81 3.19 -12.07
N GLU A 97 -5.00 2.59 -12.02
CA GLU A 97 -5.41 1.53 -12.96
C GLU A 97 -5.36 2.02 -14.41
N GLU A 98 -5.87 3.24 -14.68
CA GLU A 98 -5.86 3.85 -16.00
C GLU A 98 -4.43 4.13 -16.49
N LEU A 99 -3.59 4.73 -15.66
CA LEU A 99 -2.18 5.04 -15.99
C LEU A 99 -1.38 3.77 -16.30
N LEU A 100 -1.49 2.74 -15.47
CA LEU A 100 -0.74 1.49 -15.64
C LEU A 100 -1.25 0.66 -16.83
N THR A 101 -2.54 0.76 -17.15
CA THR A 101 -3.13 0.15 -18.35
C THR A 101 -2.58 0.79 -19.62
N ARG A 102 -2.38 2.11 -19.63
CA ARG A 102 -1.80 2.86 -20.75
C ARG A 102 -0.30 2.65 -20.95
N LYS A 103 0.38 1.92 -20.06
CA LYS A 103 1.83 1.65 -20.10
C LYS A 103 2.66 2.95 -20.14
N VAL A 104 2.38 3.85 -19.20
CA VAL A 104 3.25 5.01 -18.98
C VAL A 104 4.69 4.56 -18.72
N LYS A 105 5.68 5.32 -19.22
CA LYS A 105 7.10 4.99 -19.09
C LYS A 105 7.59 5.08 -17.64
N ASP A 106 7.19 6.15 -16.95
CA ASP A 106 7.62 6.46 -15.59
C ASP A 106 6.41 6.53 -14.66
N SER A 107 5.95 5.34 -14.22
CA SER A 107 4.78 5.23 -13.35
C SER A 107 4.98 5.97 -12.01
N GLU A 108 6.21 5.94 -11.49
CA GLU A 108 6.64 6.68 -10.30
C GLU A 108 6.40 8.20 -10.44
N GLN A 109 6.84 8.78 -11.56
CA GLN A 109 6.73 10.23 -11.78
C GLN A 109 5.27 10.65 -11.92
N GLU A 110 4.47 9.91 -12.68
CA GLU A 110 3.05 10.22 -12.89
C GLU A 110 2.25 10.07 -11.60
N VAL A 111 2.50 9.03 -10.80
CA VAL A 111 1.71 8.76 -9.61
C VAL A 111 2.22 9.56 -8.40
N CYS A 112 3.51 9.47 -8.07
CA CYS A 112 4.05 10.00 -6.82
C CYS A 112 4.31 11.52 -6.86
N HIS A 113 4.59 12.09 -8.04
CA HIS A 113 4.82 13.53 -8.18
C HIS A 113 3.61 14.29 -8.72
N LYS A 114 2.93 13.77 -9.75
CA LYS A 114 1.82 14.52 -10.40
C LYS A 114 0.46 14.24 -9.79
N LEU A 115 0.09 12.96 -9.69
CA LEU A 115 -1.25 12.55 -9.24
C LEU A 115 -1.46 12.78 -7.75
N THR A 116 -0.55 12.24 -6.94
CA THR A 116 -0.67 12.27 -5.46
C THR A 116 0.02 13.47 -4.84
N LYS A 117 0.98 14.06 -5.55
CA LYS A 117 1.91 15.09 -5.04
C LYS A 117 2.66 14.66 -3.78
N ALA A 118 2.75 13.36 -3.51
CA ALA A 118 3.41 12.81 -2.33
C ALA A 118 4.85 13.31 -2.21
N CYS A 119 5.55 13.38 -3.33
CA CYS A 119 6.97 13.74 -3.38
C CYS A 119 7.24 15.22 -3.71
N GLU A 120 6.22 16.08 -3.74
CA GLU A 120 6.39 17.51 -4.03
C GLU A 120 7.02 18.22 -2.81
N GLY A 121 8.23 18.75 -2.97
CA GLY A 121 8.94 19.48 -1.91
C GLY A 121 9.58 18.60 -0.81
N VAL A 122 9.70 17.29 -1.04
CA VAL A 122 10.33 16.35 -0.10
C VAL A 122 11.84 16.24 -0.34
N ASP A 123 12.64 16.58 0.67
CA ASP A 123 14.09 16.35 0.68
C ASP A 123 14.41 14.86 0.94
N ARG A 124 14.59 14.06 -0.12
CA ARG A 124 14.90 12.62 0.00
C ARG A 124 16.26 12.31 0.64
N THR A 125 17.14 13.29 0.77
CA THR A 125 18.44 13.14 1.44
C THR A 125 18.32 13.10 2.97
N LYS A 126 17.20 13.58 3.52
CA LYS A 126 16.92 13.58 4.95
C LYS A 126 15.82 12.54 5.22
N LYS A 127 16.17 11.46 5.91
CA LYS A 127 15.20 10.43 6.28
C LYS A 127 14.35 10.91 7.44
N ASP A 128 13.04 11.01 7.21
CA ASP A 128 12.07 11.24 8.29
C ASP A 128 12.05 10.04 9.24
N LYS A 129 12.04 10.31 10.55
CA LYS A 129 11.94 9.27 11.57
C LYS A 129 10.52 8.68 11.55
N GLU A 130 10.40 7.35 11.49
CA GLU A 130 9.11 6.69 11.68
C GLU A 130 8.58 6.98 13.09
N PRO A 131 7.29 7.30 13.25
CA PRO A 131 6.68 7.31 14.57
C PRO A 131 6.66 5.87 15.08
N ILE A 132 7.55 5.55 16.01
CA ILE A 132 7.62 4.20 16.55
C ILE A 132 6.51 4.04 17.59
N ASP A 133 5.44 3.34 17.24
CA ASP A 133 4.37 2.94 18.18
C ASP A 133 4.82 1.67 18.91
N TYR A 134 5.76 1.84 19.86
CA TYR A 134 6.07 0.78 20.81
C TYR A 134 4.92 0.68 21.82
N ARG A 135 4.13 -0.38 21.68
CA ARG A 135 3.10 -0.76 22.65
C ARG A 135 3.59 -1.96 23.44
N PHE A 136 3.91 -1.74 24.70
CA PHE A 136 4.10 -2.80 25.68
C PHE A 136 2.85 -2.83 26.58
N ASN A 137 2.17 -3.98 26.67
CA ASN A 137 0.95 -4.12 27.48
C ASN A 137 -0.19 -3.11 27.17
N ASN A 138 -0.40 -2.75 25.90
CA ASN A 138 -1.39 -1.74 25.45
C ASN A 138 -1.16 -0.30 25.96
N GLU A 139 -0.07 -0.03 26.68
CA GLU A 139 0.30 1.32 27.05
C GLU A 139 1.25 1.90 26.00
N LYS A 140 0.94 3.11 25.55
CA LYS A 140 1.79 3.86 24.60
C LYS A 140 3.01 4.34 25.37
N GLN A 141 4.19 3.80 25.06
CA GLN A 141 5.43 4.33 25.62
C GLN A 141 5.91 5.51 24.78
N GLU A 142 6.03 6.69 25.40
CA GLU A 142 6.67 7.84 24.76
C GLU A 142 8.18 7.67 24.79
N VAL A 143 8.76 7.18 23.68
CA VAL A 143 10.21 7.09 23.53
C VAL A 143 10.74 8.47 23.17
N HIS A 144 11.19 9.24 24.17
CA HIS A 144 11.98 10.43 23.93
C HIS A 144 13.31 10.04 23.28
N THR A 145 13.41 10.21 21.96
CA THR A 145 14.67 10.02 21.22
C THR A 145 15.56 11.25 21.41
N GLN A 146 16.08 11.44 22.62
CA GLN A 146 17.27 12.28 22.82
C GLN A 146 18.51 11.40 22.62
N ALA A 147 19.52 11.93 21.95
CA ALA A 147 20.80 11.26 21.73
C ALA A 147 21.39 10.75 23.07
N PRO A 148 22.09 9.61 23.10
CA PRO A 148 22.36 8.89 24.34
C PRO A 148 23.27 9.71 25.27
N PRO A 149 22.86 10.03 26.51
CA PRO A 149 23.79 10.16 27.59
C PRO A 149 24.20 8.76 28.04
N LYS A 150 25.49 8.59 28.29
CA LYS A 150 26.06 7.38 28.87
C LYS A 150 25.48 7.14 30.27
N GLU A 151 25.41 5.85 30.62
CA GLU A 151 25.36 5.25 31.97
C GLU A 151 24.01 4.79 32.53
N ASP A 152 24.04 3.50 32.89
CA ASP A 152 23.21 2.72 33.82
C ASP A 152 21.83 2.21 33.36
N ASP A 153 21.86 1.09 32.61
CA ASP A 153 20.68 0.32 32.22
C ASP A 153 20.07 -0.42 33.42
N GLY A 154 19.17 0.25 34.12
CA GLY A 154 18.25 -0.32 35.13
C GLY A 154 17.21 -1.27 34.54
N ILE A 155 17.62 -2.21 33.69
CA ILE A 155 16.75 -3.29 33.20
C ILE A 155 16.58 -4.30 34.33
N GLN A 156 15.43 -4.22 35.04
CA GLN A 156 14.94 -5.33 35.85
C GLN A 156 14.62 -6.50 34.92
N ARG A 157 15.63 -7.36 34.69
CA ARG A 157 15.44 -8.66 34.07
C ARG A 157 14.53 -9.47 34.99
N MET A 158 13.37 -9.89 34.48
CA MET A 158 12.59 -10.92 35.15
C MET A 158 13.46 -12.18 35.18
N ASN A 159 13.97 -12.51 36.37
CA ASN A 159 14.76 -13.71 36.61
C ASN A 159 13.84 -14.92 36.44
N VAL A 160 13.77 -15.46 35.22
CA VAL A 160 13.25 -16.80 35.00
C VAL A 160 14.36 -17.75 35.41
N ASP A 161 14.13 -18.50 36.48
CA ASP A 161 15.06 -19.51 36.95
C ASP A 161 15.11 -20.65 35.91
N ILE A 162 16.25 -20.77 35.21
CA ILE A 162 16.46 -21.72 34.12
C ILE A 162 16.34 -23.18 34.60
N ASN A 163 16.41 -23.42 35.91
CA ASN A 163 16.34 -24.76 36.49
C ASN A 163 14.91 -25.21 36.85
N ASP A 164 13.87 -24.40 36.65
CA ASP A 164 12.48 -24.81 36.86
C ASP A 164 11.88 -25.40 35.56
N PRO A 165 11.66 -26.72 35.48
CA PRO A 165 11.11 -27.36 34.28
C PRO A 165 9.66 -26.95 33.98
N GLY A 166 8.95 -26.27 34.89
CA GLY A 166 7.59 -25.78 34.70
C GLY A 166 7.48 -24.30 34.25
N ALA A 167 8.58 -23.56 34.24
CA ALA A 167 8.56 -22.11 33.96
C ALA A 167 8.15 -21.80 32.51
N ALA A 168 8.58 -22.61 31.55
CA ALA A 168 8.23 -22.45 30.14
C ALA A 168 6.73 -22.70 29.88
N GLU A 169 6.12 -23.63 30.61
CA GLU A 169 4.71 -23.98 30.44
C GLU A 169 3.78 -22.91 31.03
N ARG A 170 4.14 -22.36 32.20
CA ARG A 170 3.42 -21.20 32.79
C ARG A 170 3.52 -19.95 31.93
N LEU A 171 4.68 -19.71 31.33
CA LEU A 171 4.87 -18.60 30.39
C LEU A 171 4.01 -18.80 29.12
N ALA A 172 3.95 -20.03 28.60
CA ALA A 172 3.10 -20.36 27.45
C ALA A 172 1.59 -20.20 27.76
N GLU A 173 1.12 -20.56 28.96
CA GLU A 173 -0.26 -20.32 29.40
C GLU A 173 -0.57 -18.83 29.57
N GLN A 174 0.37 -18.06 30.10
CA GLN A 174 0.21 -16.61 30.29
C GLN A 174 0.14 -15.87 28.95
N ILE A 175 0.90 -16.31 27.95
CA ILE A 175 0.82 -15.80 26.56
C ILE A 175 -0.52 -16.19 25.91
N LYS A 176 -1.00 -17.42 26.14
CA LYS A 176 -2.24 -17.94 25.54
C LYS A 176 -3.50 -17.25 26.08
N SER A 177 -3.52 -16.88 27.36
CA SER A 177 -4.65 -16.16 27.98
C SER A 177 -4.77 -14.70 27.51
N GLN A 178 -3.67 -14.03 27.14
CA GLN A 178 -3.70 -12.63 26.68
C GLN A 178 -4.12 -12.47 25.21
N LEU A 179 -3.88 -13.47 24.36
CA LEU A 179 -4.23 -13.42 22.92
C LEU A 179 -5.73 -13.62 22.62
N GLY A 180 -6.54 -14.02 23.61
CA GLY A 180 -7.94 -14.41 23.41
C GLY A 180 -8.96 -13.28 23.24
N GLN A 181 -8.61 -12.01 23.45
CA GLN A 181 -9.62 -10.93 23.60
C GLN A 181 -9.50 -9.72 22.66
N GLN A 182 -8.53 -9.65 21.75
CA GLN A 182 -8.36 -8.49 20.86
C GLN A 182 -8.79 -8.76 19.41
N ALA A 183 -10.10 -8.83 19.19
CA ALA A 183 -10.67 -8.59 17.87
C ALA A 183 -12.02 -7.92 18.07
N MET A 184 -12.23 -6.76 17.42
CA MET A 184 -13.50 -6.07 17.11
C MET A 184 -13.42 -4.58 17.48
N GLY A 185 -13.41 -3.71 16.47
CA GLY A 185 -13.59 -2.27 16.68
C GLY A 185 -12.97 -1.41 15.58
N GLY A 186 -13.52 -1.43 14.37
CA GLY A 186 -13.11 -0.52 13.27
C GLY A 186 -12.91 -1.20 11.91
N GLY A 187 -12.67 -2.51 11.90
CA GLY A 187 -12.43 -3.26 10.66
C GLY A 187 -13.67 -3.50 9.80
N GLU A 188 -14.89 -3.43 10.35
CA GLU A 188 -16.09 -3.85 9.60
C GLU A 188 -16.47 -2.93 8.45
N MET A 189 -16.38 -1.60 8.63
CA MET A 189 -16.71 -0.66 7.56
C MET A 189 -15.71 -0.75 6.40
N MET A 190 -14.42 -0.88 6.73
CA MET A 190 -13.34 -1.08 5.76
C MET A 190 -13.51 -2.43 5.05
N ARG A 191 -13.80 -3.51 5.80
CA ARG A 191 -14.08 -4.85 5.26
C ARG A 191 -15.32 -4.87 4.36
N MET A 192 -16.35 -4.08 4.66
CA MET A 192 -17.55 -3.98 3.83
C MET A 192 -17.30 -3.20 2.53
N LYS A 193 -16.59 -2.06 2.58
CA LYS A 193 -16.14 -1.32 1.39
C LYS A 193 -15.27 -2.20 0.49
N MET A 194 -14.33 -2.93 1.09
CA MET A 194 -13.46 -3.87 0.38
C MET A 194 -14.25 -5.02 -0.26
N LYS A 195 -15.24 -5.60 0.44
CA LYS A 195 -16.15 -6.62 -0.13
C LYS A 195 -16.96 -6.08 -1.31
N LYS A 196 -17.48 -4.85 -1.24
CA LYS A 196 -18.27 -4.24 -2.33
C LYS A 196 -17.40 -3.94 -3.55
N ARG A 197 -16.17 -3.44 -3.35
CA ARG A 197 -15.16 -3.25 -4.42
C ARG A 197 -14.77 -4.58 -5.07
N ARG A 198 -14.44 -5.61 -4.27
CA ARG A 198 -14.18 -6.98 -4.79
C ARG A 198 -15.34 -7.53 -5.63
N ARG A 199 -16.59 -7.28 -5.24
CA ARG A 199 -17.77 -7.67 -6.05
C ARG A 199 -17.84 -6.93 -7.38
N ARG A 200 -17.59 -5.62 -7.41
CA ARG A 200 -17.54 -4.83 -8.65
C ARG A 200 -16.41 -5.29 -9.57
N ARG A 201 -15.20 -5.52 -9.03
CA ARG A 201 -14.05 -6.04 -9.78
C ARG A 201 -14.31 -7.43 -10.35
N ARG A 202 -14.88 -8.36 -9.57
CA ARG A 202 -15.30 -9.68 -10.08
C ARG A 202 -16.30 -9.58 -11.23
N ARG A 203 -17.21 -8.60 -11.20
CA ARG A 203 -18.14 -8.36 -12.31
C ARG A 203 -17.40 -7.84 -13.54
N ARG A 204 -16.50 -6.85 -13.38
CA ARG A 204 -15.66 -6.34 -14.48
C ARG A 204 -14.79 -7.46 -15.09
N ARG A 205 -14.12 -8.27 -14.26
CA ARG A 205 -13.35 -9.45 -14.70
C ARG A 205 -14.20 -10.42 -15.50
N LYS A 206 -15.38 -10.81 -15.02
CA LYS A 206 -16.29 -11.70 -15.76
C LYS A 206 -16.75 -11.11 -17.10
N VAL A 207 -16.95 -9.79 -17.15
CA VAL A 207 -17.29 -9.09 -18.40
C VAL A 207 -16.10 -9.10 -19.36
N LEU A 208 -14.88 -8.85 -18.86
CA LEU A 208 -13.66 -8.88 -19.66
C LEU A 208 -13.37 -10.30 -20.20
N GLU A 209 -13.41 -11.31 -19.31
CA GLU A 209 -13.24 -12.71 -19.68
C GLU A 209 -14.23 -13.13 -20.78
N ARG A 210 -15.52 -12.78 -20.63
CA ARG A 210 -16.54 -13.09 -21.65
C ARG A 210 -16.25 -12.42 -23.00
N LYS A 211 -15.72 -11.20 -23.01
CA LYS A 211 -15.32 -10.52 -24.27
C LYS A 211 -14.13 -11.20 -24.94
N MET A 212 -13.27 -11.87 -24.18
CA MET A 212 -12.03 -12.48 -24.70
C MET A 212 -12.13 -13.95 -25.11
N VAL A 213 -13.14 -14.69 -24.64
CA VAL A 213 -13.40 -16.07 -25.07
C VAL A 213 -13.39 -16.22 -26.61
N PRO A 214 -14.13 -15.41 -27.39
CA PRO A 214 -14.16 -15.58 -28.85
C PRO A 214 -12.80 -15.28 -29.51
N GLU A 215 -11.99 -14.39 -28.94
CA GLU A 215 -10.68 -14.03 -29.50
C GLU A 215 -9.65 -15.16 -29.29
N LYS A 216 -9.63 -15.76 -28.10
CA LYS A 216 -8.79 -16.94 -27.82
C LYS A 216 -9.17 -18.13 -28.70
N GLU A 217 -10.47 -18.34 -28.92
CA GLU A 217 -10.98 -19.42 -29.76
C GLU A 217 -10.62 -19.22 -31.24
N MET A 218 -10.68 -17.98 -31.73
CA MET A 218 -10.24 -17.63 -33.09
C MET A 218 -8.75 -17.86 -33.30
N ILE A 219 -7.89 -17.44 -32.36
CA ILE A 219 -6.43 -17.65 -32.43
C ILE A 219 -6.10 -19.15 -32.40
N HIS A 220 -6.77 -19.91 -31.53
CA HIS A 220 -6.58 -21.35 -31.43
C HIS A 220 -7.00 -22.07 -32.74
N ASN A 221 -8.11 -21.65 -33.35
CA ASN A 221 -8.56 -22.20 -34.64
C ASN A 221 -7.61 -21.84 -35.80
N LEU A 222 -7.04 -20.63 -35.80
CA LEU A 222 -6.01 -20.21 -36.76
C LEU A 222 -4.71 -21.03 -36.62
N LEU A 223 -4.28 -21.31 -35.40
CA LEU A 223 -3.12 -22.16 -35.12
C LEU A 223 -3.34 -23.60 -35.59
N LYS A 224 -4.52 -24.19 -35.29
CA LYS A 224 -4.89 -25.52 -35.80
C LYS A 224 -4.87 -25.60 -37.33
N ARG A 225 -5.39 -24.58 -38.03
CA ARG A 225 -5.34 -24.52 -39.50
C ARG A 225 -3.90 -24.46 -40.03
N LYS A 226 -3.03 -23.64 -39.44
CA LYS A 226 -1.62 -23.55 -39.84
C LYS A 226 -0.84 -24.86 -39.63
N LEU A 227 -1.14 -25.61 -38.57
CA LEU A 227 -0.53 -26.90 -38.30
C LEU A 227 -0.94 -27.95 -39.35
N ASN A 228 -2.22 -27.99 -39.73
CA ASN A 228 -2.69 -28.94 -40.74
C ASN A 228 -2.17 -28.63 -42.16
N CYS A 229 -1.90 -27.37 -42.50
CA CYS A 229 -1.31 -27.00 -43.79
C CYS A 229 0.19 -27.31 -43.93
N ARG A 230 0.88 -27.74 -42.87
CA ARG A 230 2.32 -28.07 -42.90
C ARG A 230 2.61 -29.57 -43.09
N VAL A 231 1.56 -30.40 -43.09
CA VAL A 231 1.64 -31.88 -43.16
C VAL A 231 1.14 -32.40 -44.52
N ALA A 232 0.76 -31.50 -45.43
CA ALA A 232 0.40 -31.80 -46.82
C ALA A 232 1.46 -31.20 -47.75
#